data_AF-A0A561UD64-F1
#
_entry.id   AF-A0A561UD64-F1
#
_cell.length_a   1.000
_cell.length_b   1.000
_cell.length_c   1.000
_cell.angle_alpha   90.00
_cell.angle_beta   90.00
_cell.angle_gamma   90.00
#
_symmetry.space_group_name_H-M   'P 1'
#
loop_
_entity.id
_entity.type
_entity.pdbx_description
1 polymer ?
#
loop_
_entity_poly.entity_id
_entity_poly.type
_entity_poly.pdbx_seq_one_letter_code
_entity_poly.pdbx_strand_id
1 'polypeptide(L)'
;MHKLLARRLAGAALALTLAGAPALLAAPAAQADAVPVTAPAGIPSFNDILRGVEVDWAEQHWADTAWNDATPVAFGADQPNYQCAEYVARALAAAGLVPGLGPDDPQNDYFTYVAPNGKTYDLLLITDLPQYHNLYDYLMDSHLGTDVGDHPELARPGDVVVTYGGPNGAKTHTGLVATAQDGTNEPTVDAHNRARSHYGYHYYAPSHLVQINPLGLLDGFADAAAPAPSAAAPAPAANPLSRLARPAAPKAPAAPGGVVTGPFGPQV
;
A
#
# COMPACT_ATOMS: atom_id res chain seq x y z
N MET A 1 35.80 -10.64 12.66
CA MET A 1 35.79 -9.84 13.91
C MET A 1 34.34 -9.76 14.39
N HIS A 2 34.03 -10.46 15.48
CA HIS A 2 32.71 -10.54 16.10
C HIS A 2 32.43 -9.33 16.98
N LYS A 3 31.26 -8.69 16.86
CA LYS A 3 30.51 -8.00 17.94
C LYS A 3 29.02 -7.97 17.53
N LEU A 4 28.24 -8.99 17.88
CA LEU A 4 27.40 -9.13 19.09
C LEU A 4 26.22 -8.15 19.17
N LEU A 5 25.02 -8.73 18.96
CA LEU A 5 23.70 -8.27 19.36
C LEU A 5 23.68 -7.79 20.83
N ALA A 6 22.89 -6.76 21.11
CA ALA A 6 22.31 -6.54 22.43
C ALA A 6 20.88 -5.99 22.31
N ARG A 7 19.91 -6.90 22.41
CA ARG A 7 18.50 -6.63 22.71
C ARG A 7 18.40 -6.03 24.11
N ARG A 8 17.54 -5.02 24.30
CA ARG A 8 17.00 -4.64 25.62
C ARG A 8 15.48 -4.72 25.56
N LEU A 9 14.94 -5.79 26.14
CA LEU A 9 13.55 -5.90 26.55
C LEU A 9 13.46 -5.34 27.97
N ALA A 10 12.69 -4.26 28.16
CA ALA A 10 12.33 -3.77 29.48
C ALA A 10 11.01 -4.42 29.88
N GLY A 11 11.06 -5.32 30.87
CA GLY A 11 9.87 -5.96 31.44
C GLY A 11 9.18 -5.04 32.46
N ALA A 12 7.86 -4.92 32.32
CA ALA A 12 7.00 -4.32 33.33
C ALA A 12 6.67 -5.37 34.40
N ALA A 13 7.01 -5.11 35.66
CA ALA A 13 6.59 -5.91 36.80
C ALA A 13 5.45 -5.17 37.53
N LEU A 14 4.23 -5.70 37.43
CA LEU A 14 3.08 -5.22 38.19
C LEU A 14 2.99 -6.01 39.51
N ALA A 15 3.21 -5.34 40.64
CA ALA A 15 3.07 -5.92 41.97
C ALA A 15 1.59 -5.90 42.40
N LEU A 16 0.99 -7.08 42.57
CA LEU A 16 -0.32 -7.24 43.22
C LEU A 16 -0.13 -7.39 44.73
N THR A 17 -0.63 -6.44 45.51
CA THR A 17 -0.75 -6.53 46.96
C THR A 17 -2.09 -7.18 47.33
N LEU A 18 -2.06 -8.37 47.94
CA LEU A 18 -3.22 -8.95 48.62
C LEU A 18 -3.37 -8.33 50.02
N ALA A 19 -4.50 -7.68 50.28
CA ALA A 19 -4.88 -7.24 51.62
C ALA A 19 -6.30 -7.72 51.96
N GLY A 20 -6.38 -8.53 53.01
CA GLY A 20 -7.40 -8.56 54.07
C GLY A 20 -8.89 -8.62 53.70
N ALA A 21 -9.50 -9.78 53.91
CA ALA A 21 -10.96 -9.90 54.08
C ALA A 21 -11.36 -9.80 55.56
N PRO A 22 -12.45 -9.10 55.89
CA PRO A 22 -13.27 -9.42 57.04
C PRO A 22 -14.66 -9.95 56.64
N ALA A 23 -15.28 -10.59 57.62
CA ALA A 23 -16.38 -11.53 57.52
C ALA A 23 -17.76 -10.95 57.12
N LEU A 24 -18.56 -11.89 56.63
CA LEU A 24 -19.96 -11.85 56.18
C LEU A 24 -20.94 -11.20 57.19
N LEU A 25 -21.76 -10.30 56.68
CA LEU A 25 -23.11 -10.02 57.17
C LEU A 25 -24.06 -10.03 55.96
N ALA A 26 -25.04 -10.93 55.98
CA ALA A 26 -26.01 -11.14 54.92
C ALA A 26 -27.01 -9.96 54.84
N ALA A 27 -26.99 -9.27 53.70
CA ALA A 27 -27.97 -8.27 53.29
C ALA A 27 -28.93 -8.88 52.23
N PRO A 28 -30.18 -8.39 52.11
CA PRO A 28 -31.18 -8.98 51.24
C PRO A 28 -30.78 -8.83 49.76
N ALA A 29 -31.10 -9.85 48.96
CA ALA A 29 -30.77 -9.94 47.55
C ALA A 29 -31.39 -8.77 46.75
N ALA A 30 -30.59 -7.74 46.51
CA ALA A 30 -30.79 -6.83 45.39
C ALA A 30 -30.42 -7.61 44.11
N GLN A 31 -31.32 -7.62 43.13
CA GLN A 31 -31.01 -8.07 41.78
C GLN A 31 -29.87 -7.20 41.26
N ALA A 32 -28.66 -7.76 41.29
CA ALA A 32 -27.53 -7.18 40.61
C ALA A 32 -27.81 -7.31 39.11
N ASP A 33 -28.17 -6.21 38.47
CA ASP A 33 -28.02 -6.07 37.03
C ASP A 33 -26.60 -6.51 36.71
N ALA A 34 -26.48 -7.60 35.94
CA ALA A 34 -25.20 -8.09 35.50
C ALA A 34 -24.51 -6.96 34.73
N VAL A 35 -23.50 -6.34 35.33
CA VAL A 35 -22.60 -5.43 34.63
C VAL A 35 -22.07 -6.25 33.44
N PRO A 36 -22.32 -5.83 32.19
CA PRO A 36 -21.78 -6.55 31.06
C PRO A 36 -20.26 -6.52 31.20
N VAL A 37 -19.69 -7.68 31.47
CA VAL A 37 -18.25 -7.88 31.41
C VAL A 37 -17.90 -7.74 29.94
N THR A 38 -17.47 -6.55 29.54
CA THR A 38 -16.90 -6.31 28.23
C THR A 38 -15.78 -7.33 28.05
N ALA A 39 -15.91 -8.21 27.05
CA ALA A 39 -14.87 -9.17 26.74
C ALA A 39 -13.54 -8.41 26.60
N PRO A 40 -12.42 -8.93 27.13
CA PRO A 40 -11.13 -8.30 26.93
C PRO A 40 -10.90 -8.13 25.44
N ALA A 41 -10.48 -6.93 25.03
CA ALA A 41 -10.10 -6.64 23.66
C ALA A 41 -9.22 -7.79 23.14
N GLY A 42 -9.68 -8.45 22.08
CA GLY A 42 -8.99 -9.63 21.54
C GLY A 42 -7.54 -9.31 21.18
N ILE A 43 -6.67 -10.31 21.23
CA ILE A 43 -5.30 -10.17 20.72
C ILE A 43 -5.40 -9.82 19.23
N PRO A 44 -4.75 -8.74 18.75
CA PRO A 44 -4.80 -8.36 17.34
C PRO A 44 -4.28 -9.50 16.47
N SER A 45 -4.89 -9.68 15.30
CA SER A 45 -4.39 -10.68 14.35
C SER A 45 -3.05 -10.24 13.77
N PHE A 46 -2.29 -11.18 13.20
CA PHE A 46 -1.04 -10.85 12.51
C PHE A 46 -1.26 -9.84 11.38
N ASN A 47 -2.39 -9.93 10.66
CA ASN A 47 -2.75 -8.97 9.62
C ASN A 47 -2.98 -7.57 10.20
N ASP A 48 -3.64 -7.48 11.36
CA ASP A 48 -3.88 -6.19 12.01
C ASP A 48 -2.57 -5.57 12.51
N ILE A 49 -1.60 -6.40 12.91
CA ILE A 49 -0.26 -5.92 13.29
C ILE A 49 0.46 -5.31 12.09
N LEU A 50 0.50 -6.01 10.94
CA LEU A 50 1.19 -5.50 9.74
C LEU A 50 0.56 -4.21 9.22
N ARG A 51 -0.77 -4.16 9.18
CA ARG A 51 -1.51 -2.95 8.80
C ARG A 51 -1.30 -1.80 9.78
N GLY A 52 -1.18 -2.11 11.08
CA GLY A 52 -0.78 -1.14 12.08
C GLY A 52 0.59 -0.52 11.79
N VAL A 53 1.56 -1.33 11.37
CA VAL A 53 2.90 -0.82 11.00
C VAL A 53 2.85 0.10 9.77
N GLU A 54 2.05 -0.23 8.75
CA GLU A 54 1.86 0.63 7.58
C GLU A 54 1.29 2.00 7.97
N VAL A 55 0.22 1.99 8.78
CA VAL A 55 -0.49 3.19 9.24
C VAL A 55 0.40 4.02 10.17
N ASP A 56 1.05 3.39 11.15
CA ASP A 56 1.97 4.08 12.06
C ASP A 56 3.10 4.77 11.29
N TRP A 57 3.64 4.10 10.26
CA TRP A 57 4.66 4.69 9.41
C TRP A 57 4.07 5.86 8.61
N ALA A 58 2.91 5.68 7.98
CA ALA A 58 2.23 6.71 7.21
C ALA A 58 1.96 7.98 8.05
N GLU A 59 1.41 7.83 9.26
CA GLU A 59 1.11 8.91 10.19
C GLU A 59 2.37 9.69 10.62
N GLN A 60 3.52 9.03 10.68
CA GLN A 60 4.78 9.67 11.06
C GLN A 60 5.43 10.47 9.92
N HIS A 61 5.13 10.13 8.66
CA HIS A 61 5.87 10.64 7.50
C HIS A 61 4.99 11.47 6.53
N TRP A 62 3.68 11.65 6.78
CA TRP A 62 2.78 12.39 5.87
C TRP A 62 3.26 13.81 5.54
N ALA A 63 3.96 14.46 6.48
CA ALA A 63 4.41 15.84 6.38
C ALA A 63 5.85 15.98 5.84
N ASP A 64 6.56 14.90 5.57
CA ASP A 64 7.98 14.98 5.22
C ASP A 64 8.21 15.60 3.84
N THR A 65 9.24 16.42 3.69
CA THR A 65 9.52 17.09 2.41
C THR A 65 9.98 16.09 1.33
N ALA A 66 10.67 15.02 1.74
CA ALA A 66 11.10 13.91 0.90
C ALA A 66 11.33 12.65 1.75
N TRP A 67 11.49 11.49 1.11
CA TRP A 67 11.75 10.22 1.81
C TRP A 67 13.03 10.22 2.68
N ASN A 68 14.00 11.07 2.35
CA ASN A 68 15.26 11.23 3.07
C ASN A 68 15.38 12.59 3.79
N ASP A 69 14.28 13.35 3.86
CA ASP A 69 14.22 14.66 4.50
C ASP A 69 12.92 14.78 5.30
N ALA A 70 13.00 14.43 6.58
CA ALA A 70 11.91 14.53 7.55
C ALA A 70 11.61 15.97 7.99
N THR A 71 12.05 16.99 7.23
CA THR A 71 11.61 18.37 7.47
C THR A 71 10.11 18.46 7.19
N PRO A 72 9.29 18.78 8.20
CA PRO A 72 7.84 18.78 8.03
C PRO A 72 7.38 20.00 7.23
N VAL A 73 6.44 19.79 6.32
CA VAL A 73 5.70 20.84 5.63
C VAL A 73 4.32 21.05 6.26
N ALA A 74 3.71 22.20 5.98
CA ALA A 74 2.35 22.47 6.43
C ALA A 74 1.33 21.58 5.71
N PHE A 75 0.19 21.32 6.35
CA PHE A 75 -0.92 20.63 5.70
C PHE A 75 -1.34 21.31 4.38
N GLY A 76 -1.43 20.53 3.32
CA GLY A 76 -1.77 20.97 1.98
C GLY A 76 -0.63 21.63 1.20
N ALA A 77 0.59 21.69 1.74
CA ALA A 77 1.77 22.13 1.02
C ALA A 77 2.25 21.08 0.01
N ASP A 78 2.89 21.53 -1.06
CA ASP A 78 3.42 20.66 -2.11
C ASP A 78 4.70 19.96 -1.64
N GLN A 79 4.86 18.69 -2.03
CA GLN A 79 6.04 17.86 -1.74
C GLN A 79 6.63 17.36 -3.08
N PRO A 80 7.29 18.22 -3.87
CA PRO A 80 7.62 17.92 -5.27
C PRO A 80 8.61 16.76 -5.45
N ASN A 81 9.37 16.44 -4.40
CA ASN A 81 10.36 15.36 -4.42
C ASN A 81 9.86 14.08 -3.76
N TYR A 82 8.57 14.01 -3.42
CA TYR A 82 7.98 12.85 -2.74
C TYR A 82 6.70 12.42 -3.45
N GLN A 83 6.83 11.37 -4.26
CA GLN A 83 5.71 10.89 -5.07
C GLN A 83 4.65 10.21 -4.20
N CYS A 84 3.38 10.36 -4.58
CA CYS A 84 2.27 9.75 -3.84
C CYS A 84 2.36 8.22 -3.77
N ALA A 85 2.80 7.56 -4.85
CA ALA A 85 3.02 6.11 -4.85
C ALA A 85 4.24 5.71 -4.03
N GLU A 86 5.30 6.51 -4.04
CA GLU A 86 6.48 6.26 -3.21
C GLU A 86 6.14 6.23 -1.72
N TYR A 87 5.33 7.18 -1.25
CA TYR A 87 4.87 7.20 0.13
C TYR A 87 4.12 5.91 0.51
N VAL A 88 3.15 5.48 -0.31
CA VAL A 88 2.41 4.23 -0.07
C VAL A 88 3.34 3.02 -0.13
N ALA A 89 4.24 2.96 -1.12
CA ALA A 89 5.19 1.86 -1.27
C ALA A 89 6.14 1.74 -0.07
N ARG A 90 6.61 2.86 0.49
CA ARG A 90 7.45 2.88 1.69
C ARG A 90 6.68 2.47 2.94
N ALA A 91 5.42 2.88 3.09
CA ALA A 91 4.54 2.40 4.17
C ALA A 91 4.37 0.87 4.12
N LEU A 92 4.13 0.31 2.92
CA LEU A 92 4.05 -1.13 2.70
C LEU A 92 5.40 -1.83 3.00
N ALA A 93 6.51 -1.23 2.57
CA ALA A 93 7.86 -1.76 2.85
C ALA A 93 8.19 -1.75 4.35
N ALA A 94 7.72 -0.76 5.12
CA ALA A 94 7.87 -0.72 6.57
C ALA A 94 7.23 -1.94 7.26
N ALA A 95 6.10 -2.43 6.74
CA ALA A 95 5.45 -3.65 7.19
C ALA A 95 6.01 -4.93 6.55
N GLY A 96 7.06 -4.84 5.72
CA GLY A 96 7.65 -5.98 5.02
C GLY A 96 6.79 -6.51 3.88
N LEU A 97 5.83 -5.73 3.40
CA LEU A 97 4.92 -6.11 2.32
C LEU A 97 5.48 -5.86 0.92
N VAL A 98 6.69 -5.30 0.84
CA VAL A 98 7.48 -5.19 -0.40
C VAL A 98 8.78 -5.99 -0.20
N PRO A 99 8.79 -7.31 -0.45
CA PRO A 99 9.90 -8.16 -0.06
C PRO A 99 11.24 -7.71 -0.64
N GLY A 100 12.23 -7.53 0.25
CA GLY A 100 13.57 -7.10 -0.14
C GLY A 100 13.78 -5.58 -0.14
N LEU A 101 12.74 -4.80 0.12
CA LEU A 101 12.84 -3.35 0.36
C LEU A 101 12.48 -3.00 1.81
N GLY A 102 13.16 -1.98 2.34
CA GLY A 102 12.84 -1.27 3.57
C GLY A 102 12.42 0.18 3.29
N PRO A 103 11.75 0.84 4.25
CA PRO A 103 11.18 2.18 4.05
C PRO A 103 12.24 3.27 3.83
N ASP A 104 13.49 3.04 4.22
CA ASP A 104 14.62 3.98 4.07
C ASP A 104 15.52 3.67 2.85
N ASP A 105 15.18 2.65 2.05
CA ASP A 105 16.00 2.27 0.91
C ASP A 105 16.02 3.39 -0.16
N PRO A 106 17.12 3.50 -0.93
CA PRO A 106 17.24 4.50 -1.98
C PRO A 106 16.06 4.46 -2.95
N GLN A 107 15.59 5.63 -3.37
CA GLN A 107 14.49 5.77 -4.34
C GLN A 107 14.71 4.97 -5.64
N ASN A 108 15.97 4.79 -6.07
CA ASN A 108 16.28 3.95 -7.24
C ASN A 108 15.86 2.47 -7.07
N ASP A 109 15.91 1.96 -5.85
CA ASP A 109 15.55 0.56 -5.56
C ASP A 109 14.04 0.35 -5.68
N TYR A 110 13.24 1.41 -5.40
CA TYR A 110 11.80 1.46 -5.66
C TYR A 110 11.47 1.67 -7.15
N PHE A 111 12.27 2.46 -7.87
CA PHE A 111 12.09 2.73 -9.30
C PHE A 111 12.32 1.47 -10.17
N THR A 112 13.28 0.62 -9.78
CA THR A 112 13.63 -0.61 -10.51
C THR A 112 13.38 -1.87 -9.68
N TYR A 113 12.32 -1.89 -8.87
CA TYR A 113 12.06 -2.99 -7.95
C TYR A 113 11.76 -4.28 -8.71
N VAL A 114 12.56 -5.32 -8.48
CA VAL A 114 12.31 -6.66 -9.02
C VAL A 114 11.63 -7.50 -7.96
N ALA A 115 10.33 -7.77 -8.16
CA ALA A 115 9.57 -8.59 -7.21
C ALA A 115 9.96 -10.08 -7.31
N PRO A 116 9.61 -10.91 -6.33
CA PRO A 116 9.86 -12.36 -6.38
C PRO A 116 9.25 -13.08 -7.60
N ASN A 117 8.25 -12.49 -8.25
CA ASN A 117 7.69 -13.00 -9.52
C ASN A 117 8.54 -12.69 -10.77
N GLY A 118 9.69 -12.05 -10.61
CA GLY A 118 10.64 -11.74 -11.68
C GLY A 118 10.26 -10.56 -12.56
N LYS A 119 9.11 -9.91 -12.32
CA LYS A 119 8.73 -8.66 -12.99
C LYS A 119 9.40 -7.46 -12.29
N THR A 120 9.69 -6.43 -13.08
CA THR A 120 10.18 -5.14 -12.59
C THR A 120 9.01 -4.16 -12.49
N TYR A 121 8.91 -3.48 -11.36
CA TYR A 121 7.92 -2.45 -11.08
C TYR A 121 8.61 -1.13 -10.75
N ASP A 122 8.01 -0.03 -11.20
CA ASP A 122 8.27 1.32 -10.73
C ASP A 122 7.25 1.62 -9.63
N LEU A 123 7.67 1.44 -8.38
CA LEU A 123 6.81 1.67 -7.21
C LEU A 123 6.65 3.16 -6.86
N LEU A 124 7.34 4.06 -7.60
CA LEU A 124 7.20 5.51 -7.48
C LEU A 124 6.07 6.05 -8.35
N LEU A 125 5.51 5.20 -9.21
CA LEU A 125 4.50 5.53 -10.19
C LEU A 125 3.15 4.91 -9.81
N ILE A 126 2.05 5.64 -10.04
CA ILE A 126 0.68 5.11 -10.02
C ILE A 126 0.01 5.15 -11.40
N THR A 127 0.45 6.07 -12.26
CA THR A 127 -0.11 6.28 -13.59
C THR A 127 0.26 5.14 -14.53
N ASP A 128 -0.64 4.78 -15.44
CA ASP A 128 -0.38 3.79 -16.47
C ASP A 128 0.55 4.34 -17.54
N LEU A 129 1.75 3.75 -17.67
CA LEU A 129 2.70 4.05 -18.74
C LEU A 129 3.05 2.75 -19.49
N PRO A 130 2.99 2.71 -20.84
CA PRO A 130 3.11 1.45 -21.60
C PRO A 130 4.37 0.61 -21.40
N GLN A 131 5.42 1.15 -20.76
CA GLN A 131 6.70 0.48 -20.55
C GLN A 131 6.95 0.10 -19.09
N TYR A 132 6.06 0.48 -18.17
CA TYR A 132 6.27 0.34 -16.74
C TYR A 132 5.12 -0.46 -16.12
N HIS A 133 5.45 -1.30 -15.16
CA HIS A 133 4.49 -1.81 -14.18
C HIS A 133 4.54 -0.88 -12.97
N ASN A 134 3.40 -0.35 -12.55
CA ASN A 134 3.33 0.65 -11.48
C ASN A 134 3.01 0.01 -10.12
N LEU A 135 2.86 0.84 -9.08
CA LEU A 135 2.47 0.36 -7.74
C LEU A 135 1.15 -0.44 -7.77
N TYR A 136 0.15 0.00 -8.54
CA TYR A 136 -1.12 -0.70 -8.63
C TYR A 136 -0.95 -2.10 -9.24
N ASP A 137 -0.16 -2.22 -10.31
CA ASP A 137 0.16 -3.52 -10.93
C ASP A 137 0.84 -4.45 -9.92
N TYR A 138 1.76 -3.93 -9.11
CA TYR A 138 2.41 -4.70 -8.04
C TYR A 138 1.39 -5.23 -7.03
N LEU A 139 0.46 -4.39 -6.55
CA LEU A 139 -0.55 -4.80 -5.58
C LEU A 139 -1.41 -5.96 -6.12
N MET A 140 -1.82 -5.89 -7.38
CA MET A 140 -2.64 -6.93 -8.00
C MET A 140 -1.83 -8.21 -8.30
N ASP A 141 -0.67 -8.07 -8.95
CA ASP A 141 0.16 -9.21 -9.39
C ASP A 141 0.76 -9.99 -8.22
N SER A 142 0.98 -9.34 -7.08
CA SER A 142 1.49 -9.98 -5.86
C SER A 142 0.39 -10.58 -4.98
N HIS A 143 -0.88 -10.41 -5.37
CA HIS A 143 -2.06 -10.74 -4.57
C HIS A 143 -2.13 -10.02 -3.21
N LEU A 144 -1.32 -8.97 -3.03
CA LEU A 144 -1.36 -8.13 -1.84
C LEU A 144 -2.62 -7.27 -1.80
N GLY A 145 -3.08 -6.80 -2.95
CA GLY A 145 -4.24 -5.94 -3.09
C GLY A 145 -5.40 -6.61 -3.83
N THR A 146 -6.61 -6.27 -3.45
CA THR A 146 -7.83 -6.52 -4.25
C THR A 146 -8.55 -5.20 -4.45
N ASP A 147 -8.68 -4.75 -5.69
CA ASP A 147 -9.52 -3.60 -6.02
C ASP A 147 -11.00 -3.99 -5.86
N VAL A 148 -11.68 -3.33 -4.92
CA VAL A 148 -13.09 -3.55 -4.63
C VAL A 148 -13.99 -2.47 -5.23
N GLY A 149 -13.44 -1.48 -5.94
CA GLY A 149 -14.17 -0.34 -6.48
C GLY A 149 -14.38 0.77 -5.46
N ASP A 150 -15.36 1.65 -5.73
CA ASP A 150 -15.71 2.77 -4.84
C ASP A 150 -16.62 2.32 -3.69
N HIS A 151 -16.00 1.72 -2.67
CA HIS A 151 -16.66 1.17 -1.49
C HIS A 151 -15.97 1.65 -0.20
N PRO A 152 -16.03 2.96 0.13
CA PRO A 152 -15.39 3.50 1.34
C PRO A 152 -15.90 2.85 2.63
N GLU A 153 -17.14 2.35 2.65
CA GLU A 153 -17.70 1.64 3.81
C GLU A 153 -16.97 0.34 4.14
N LEU A 154 -16.17 -0.19 3.21
CA LEU A 154 -15.34 -1.39 3.40
C LEU A 154 -13.89 -1.06 3.76
N ALA A 155 -13.54 0.22 3.85
CA ALA A 155 -12.18 0.67 4.10
C ALA A 155 -11.70 0.30 5.51
N ARG A 156 -10.47 -0.19 5.58
CA ARG A 156 -9.77 -0.51 6.82
C ARG A 156 -8.43 0.24 6.85
N PRO A 157 -7.90 0.61 8.03
CA PRO A 157 -6.57 1.20 8.15
C PRO A 157 -5.52 0.33 7.46
N GLY A 158 -4.70 0.89 6.58
CA GLY A 158 -3.73 0.17 5.73
C GLY A 158 -4.25 -0.20 4.33
N ASP A 159 -5.52 0.01 4.01
CA ASP A 159 -5.98 -0.13 2.62
C ASP A 159 -5.42 1.01 1.77
N VAL A 160 -5.36 0.81 0.45
CA VAL A 160 -4.84 1.82 -0.48
C VAL A 160 -5.99 2.45 -1.24
N VAL A 161 -5.99 3.78 -1.35
CA VAL A 161 -6.95 4.52 -2.19
C VAL A 161 -6.27 4.90 -3.49
N VAL A 162 -6.94 4.65 -4.62
CA VAL A 162 -6.44 4.97 -5.97
C VAL A 162 -7.42 5.93 -6.64
N THR A 163 -6.95 7.11 -7.02
CA THR A 163 -7.77 8.13 -7.72
C THR A 163 -7.64 8.03 -9.23
N TYR A 164 -8.76 8.18 -9.94
CA TYR A 164 -8.88 8.06 -11.40
C TYR A 164 -9.27 9.40 -12.04
N GLY A 165 -8.35 10.37 -12.05
CA GLY A 165 -8.60 11.70 -12.62
C GLY A 165 -8.07 11.91 -14.04
N GLY A 166 -7.38 10.92 -14.61
CA GLY A 166 -6.60 11.08 -15.84
C GLY A 166 -7.39 10.91 -17.13
N PRO A 167 -6.77 11.17 -18.29
CA PRO A 167 -7.38 10.90 -19.59
C PRO A 167 -7.90 9.46 -19.68
N ASN A 168 -9.13 9.28 -20.14
CA ASN A 168 -9.83 7.99 -20.20
C ASN A 168 -10.00 7.28 -18.85
N GLY A 169 -10.03 8.04 -17.74
CA GLY A 169 -10.13 7.47 -16.39
C GLY A 169 -8.83 6.80 -15.95
N ALA A 170 -7.67 7.29 -16.38
CA ALA A 170 -6.39 6.78 -15.92
C ALA A 170 -6.15 7.10 -14.44
N LYS A 171 -5.39 6.24 -13.76
CA LYS A 171 -4.92 6.46 -12.39
C LYS A 171 -4.02 7.69 -12.32
N THR A 172 -4.22 8.53 -11.30
CA THR A 172 -3.49 9.81 -11.16
C THR A 172 -2.91 10.06 -9.78
N HIS A 173 -3.44 9.40 -8.75
CA HIS A 173 -3.01 9.63 -7.38
C HIS A 173 -3.30 8.40 -6.52
N THR A 174 -2.60 8.28 -5.40
CA THR A 174 -2.82 7.22 -4.42
C THR A 174 -2.53 7.72 -3.01
N GLY A 175 -3.18 7.10 -2.02
CA GLY A 175 -2.95 7.34 -0.59
C GLY A 175 -3.22 6.09 0.23
N LEU A 176 -2.97 6.16 1.53
CA LEU A 176 -3.19 5.05 2.47
C LEU A 176 -4.32 5.40 3.43
N VAL A 177 -5.28 4.50 3.62
CA VAL A 177 -6.37 4.66 4.57
C VAL A 177 -5.78 4.67 5.98
N ALA A 178 -5.89 5.80 6.67
CA ALA A 178 -5.42 5.98 8.04
C ALA A 178 -6.49 5.52 9.05
N THR A 179 -7.75 5.85 8.81
CA THR A 179 -8.87 5.43 9.67
C THR A 179 -9.99 4.77 8.87
N ALA A 180 -10.58 3.72 9.43
CA ALA A 180 -11.86 3.18 8.94
C ALA A 180 -13.01 4.17 9.19
N GLN A 181 -14.14 3.89 8.54
CA GLN A 181 -15.41 4.53 8.88
C GLN A 181 -15.79 4.23 10.35
N ASP A 182 -16.18 5.25 11.10
CA ASP A 182 -16.70 5.12 12.46
C ASP A 182 -18.02 5.89 12.62
N GLY A 183 -19.13 5.14 12.67
CA GLY A 183 -20.47 5.71 12.75
C GLY A 183 -20.75 6.66 11.58
N THR A 184 -20.80 7.96 11.87
CA THR A 184 -21.06 9.02 10.89
C THR A 184 -19.80 9.59 10.24
N ASN A 185 -18.61 9.24 10.74
CA ASN A 185 -17.35 9.72 10.19
C ASN A 185 -16.91 8.80 9.06
N GLU A 186 -16.62 9.38 7.89
CA GLU A 186 -16.05 8.64 6.76
C GLU A 186 -14.61 8.15 7.04
N PRO A 187 -14.10 7.18 6.26
CA PRO A 187 -12.68 6.83 6.30
C PRO A 187 -11.80 8.02 5.95
N THR A 188 -10.62 8.07 6.53
CA THR A 188 -9.62 9.09 6.23
C THR A 188 -8.38 8.51 5.58
N VAL A 189 -7.69 9.34 4.81
CA VAL A 189 -6.55 8.96 3.98
C VAL A 189 -5.38 9.89 4.27
N ASP A 190 -4.20 9.30 4.42
CA ASP A 190 -2.93 10.02 4.41
C ASP A 190 -2.30 9.92 3.02
N ALA A 191 -1.76 11.04 2.52
CA ALA A 191 -1.20 11.11 1.18
C ALA A 191 -0.10 12.15 1.03
N HIS A 192 0.73 11.93 0.01
CA HIS A 192 1.89 12.74 -0.38
C HIS A 192 1.69 13.47 -1.70
N ASN A 193 2.73 14.12 -2.23
CA ASN A 193 2.71 15.09 -3.33
C ASN A 193 2.00 16.41 -2.95
N ARG A 194 0.97 16.31 -2.11
CA ARG A 194 0.40 17.40 -1.34
C ARG A 194 0.08 16.88 0.05
N ALA A 195 0.75 17.42 1.07
CA ALA A 195 0.74 16.83 2.41
C ALA A 195 -0.68 16.75 2.98
N ARG A 196 -1.21 15.53 3.12
CA ARG A 196 -2.53 15.26 3.70
C ARG A 196 -2.39 14.24 4.83
N SER A 197 -2.93 14.59 5.99
CA SER A 197 -3.17 13.65 7.08
C SER A 197 -4.64 13.67 7.45
N HIS A 198 -5.20 12.48 7.67
CA HIS A 198 -6.59 12.22 7.97
C HIS A 198 -7.56 13.00 7.07
N TYR A 199 -7.28 13.04 5.77
CA TYR A 199 -8.13 13.75 4.82
C TYR A 199 -9.26 12.83 4.34
N GLY A 200 -10.50 13.34 4.30
CA GLY A 200 -11.67 12.52 3.99
C GLY A 200 -11.56 11.78 2.65
N TYR A 201 -11.92 10.50 2.63
CA TYR A 201 -11.87 9.65 1.44
C TYR A 201 -12.59 10.29 0.25
N HIS A 202 -13.73 10.95 0.46
CA HIS A 202 -14.51 11.55 -0.64
C HIS A 202 -13.74 12.63 -1.43
N TYR A 203 -12.70 13.24 -0.86
CA TYR A 203 -11.88 14.23 -1.56
C TYR A 203 -10.94 13.60 -2.61
N TYR A 204 -10.81 12.28 -2.62
CA TYR A 204 -10.03 11.52 -3.58
C TYR A 204 -10.87 11.01 -4.76
N ALA A 205 -12.17 11.32 -4.79
CA ALA A 205 -13.08 10.88 -5.84
C ALA A 205 -12.76 11.50 -7.22
N PRO A 206 -12.99 10.76 -8.33
CA PRO A 206 -13.38 9.35 -8.37
C PRO A 206 -12.22 8.45 -7.93
N SER A 207 -12.49 7.52 -7.01
CA SER A 207 -11.48 6.66 -6.41
C SER A 207 -11.98 5.25 -6.22
N HIS A 208 -11.05 4.31 -6.23
CA HIS A 208 -11.30 2.95 -5.77
C HIS A 208 -10.53 2.67 -4.49
N LEU A 209 -11.09 1.76 -3.69
CA LEU A 209 -10.43 1.15 -2.56
C LEU A 209 -9.75 -0.15 -3.00
N VAL A 210 -8.46 -0.27 -2.72
CA VAL A 210 -7.68 -1.50 -2.84
C VAL A 210 -7.50 -2.08 -1.44
N GLN A 211 -8.19 -3.18 -1.16
CA GLN A 211 -8.08 -3.87 0.11
C GLN A 211 -6.77 -4.63 0.21
N ILE A 212 -5.98 -4.33 1.24
CA ILE A 212 -4.68 -4.97 1.46
C ILE A 212 -4.85 -6.25 2.29
N ASN A 213 -4.42 -7.38 1.74
CA ASN A 213 -4.33 -8.65 2.44
C ASN A 213 -2.84 -9.01 2.63
N PRO A 214 -2.23 -8.70 3.79
CA PRO A 214 -0.82 -8.98 4.04
C PRO A 214 -0.40 -10.43 3.78
N LEU A 215 -1.29 -11.40 4.00
CA LEU A 215 -1.02 -12.82 3.76
C LEU A 215 -1.15 -13.23 2.29
N GLY A 216 -1.75 -12.39 1.44
CA GLY A 216 -1.88 -12.65 0.01
C GLY A 216 -0.54 -12.81 -0.70
N LEU A 217 0.53 -12.18 -0.20
CA LEU A 217 1.90 -12.35 -0.70
C LEU A 217 2.39 -13.80 -0.66
N LEU A 218 1.91 -14.60 0.31
CA LEU A 218 2.31 -16.01 0.44
C LEU A 218 1.79 -16.84 -0.74
N ASP A 219 0.62 -16.50 -1.25
CA ASP A 219 0.01 -17.17 -2.39
C ASP A 219 0.53 -16.59 -3.72
N GLY A 220 0.68 -15.26 -3.81
CA GLY A 220 1.06 -14.57 -5.05
C GLY A 220 2.48 -14.85 -5.55
N PHE A 221 3.38 -15.34 -4.69
CA PHE A 221 4.72 -15.76 -5.10
C PHE A 221 4.93 -17.28 -5.10
N ALA A 222 3.96 -18.06 -4.64
CA ALA A 222 4.05 -19.52 -4.69
C ALA A 222 4.13 -20.04 -6.13
N ASP A 223 3.44 -19.38 -7.07
CA ASP A 223 3.45 -19.74 -8.49
C ASP A 223 4.73 -19.29 -9.23
N ALA A 224 5.43 -18.27 -8.70
CA ALA A 224 6.68 -17.77 -9.27
C ALA A 224 7.89 -18.69 -9.03
N ALA A 225 7.81 -19.57 -8.02
CA ALA A 225 8.86 -20.53 -7.69
C ALA A 225 8.84 -21.79 -8.58
N ALA A 226 7.83 -21.95 -9.45
CA ALA A 226 7.84 -23.02 -10.44
C ALA A 226 8.99 -22.76 -11.43
N PRO A 227 9.96 -23.69 -11.59
CA PRO A 227 11.03 -23.52 -12.55
C PRO A 227 10.42 -23.30 -13.93
N ALA A 228 10.82 -22.22 -14.60
CA ALA A 228 10.45 -21.98 -15.99
C ALA A 228 10.66 -23.29 -16.77
N PRO A 229 9.69 -23.75 -17.58
CA PRO A 229 9.86 -24.96 -18.36
C PRO A 229 11.16 -24.81 -19.13
N SER A 230 12.12 -25.70 -18.84
CA SER A 230 13.45 -25.71 -19.44
C SER A 230 13.25 -25.50 -20.94
N ALA A 231 13.77 -24.38 -21.46
CA ALA A 231 13.65 -24.05 -22.87
C ALA A 231 14.13 -25.28 -23.64
N ALA A 232 13.20 -25.94 -24.32
CA ALA A 232 13.53 -27.07 -25.17
C ALA A 232 14.66 -26.62 -26.09
N ALA A 233 15.71 -27.43 -26.18
CA ALA A 233 16.88 -27.16 -27.00
C ALA A 233 16.43 -26.64 -28.38
N PRO A 234 17.06 -25.57 -28.91
CA PRO A 234 16.61 -24.95 -30.14
C PRO A 234 16.51 -26.00 -31.24
N ALA A 235 15.32 -26.12 -31.83
CA ALA A 235 15.11 -26.94 -33.01
C ALA A 235 16.13 -26.52 -34.09
N PRO A 236 16.73 -27.47 -34.82
CA PRO A 236 17.71 -27.17 -35.86
C PRO A 236 17.14 -26.16 -36.85
N ALA A 237 17.92 -25.12 -37.13
CA ALA A 237 17.54 -23.97 -37.93
C ALA A 237 16.91 -24.40 -39.28
N ALA A 238 15.68 -23.96 -39.52
CA ALA A 238 15.04 -24.09 -40.82
C ALA A 238 15.70 -23.16 -41.85
N ASN A 239 15.92 -23.72 -43.03
CA ASN A 239 16.61 -23.17 -44.19
C ASN A 239 16.07 -21.76 -44.59
N PRO A 240 16.91 -20.72 -44.73
CA PRO A 240 16.48 -19.33 -44.93
C PRO A 240 15.86 -18.98 -46.30
N LEU A 241 15.60 -19.97 -47.17
CA LEU A 241 15.18 -19.72 -48.56
C LEU A 241 13.65 -19.61 -48.79
N SER A 242 12.82 -19.60 -47.75
CA SER A 242 11.34 -19.62 -47.91
C SER A 242 10.60 -18.34 -47.53
N ARG A 243 11.27 -17.20 -47.27
CA ARG A 243 10.60 -15.90 -47.01
C ARG A 243 10.84 -14.87 -48.10
N LEU A 244 10.31 -15.13 -49.29
CA LEU A 244 10.10 -14.11 -50.32
C LEU A 244 8.70 -14.27 -50.90
N ALA A 245 7.71 -13.65 -50.26
CA ALA A 245 6.47 -13.16 -50.89
C ALA A 245 5.47 -12.68 -49.82
N ARG A 246 5.56 -11.40 -49.43
CA ARG A 246 4.35 -10.67 -49.03
C ARG A 246 4.53 -9.17 -49.29
N PRO A 247 3.75 -8.56 -50.20
CA PRO A 247 3.80 -7.12 -50.41
C PRO A 247 3.18 -6.37 -49.23
N ALA A 248 3.81 -5.25 -48.87
CA ALA A 248 3.39 -4.34 -47.81
C ALA A 248 2.13 -3.56 -48.21
N ALA A 249 1.17 -3.46 -47.28
CA ALA A 249 0.01 -2.59 -47.42
C ALA A 249 0.37 -1.12 -47.10
N PRO A 250 -0.25 -0.13 -47.76
CA PRO A 250 0.06 1.27 -47.56
C PRO A 250 -0.47 1.82 -46.23
N LYS A 251 0.38 2.63 -45.59
CA LYS A 251 0.15 3.31 -44.31
C LYS A 251 -0.71 4.56 -44.50
N ALA A 252 -1.81 4.68 -43.77
CA ALA A 252 -2.67 5.87 -43.78
C ALA A 252 -2.05 7.02 -42.95
N PRO A 253 -2.29 8.30 -43.32
CA PRO A 253 -1.76 9.47 -42.61
C PRO A 253 -2.53 9.75 -41.31
N ALA A 254 -1.79 10.13 -40.26
CA ALA A 254 -2.31 10.54 -38.97
C ALA A 254 -2.82 11.99 -39.01
N ALA A 255 -3.99 12.25 -38.43
CA ALA A 255 -4.56 13.58 -38.22
C ALA A 255 -4.00 14.22 -36.93
N PRO A 256 -3.83 15.56 -36.88
CA PRO A 256 -3.40 16.26 -35.68
C PRO A 256 -4.59 16.50 -34.73
N GLY A 257 -4.55 15.85 -33.55
CA GLY A 257 -5.51 16.08 -32.46
C GLY A 257 -5.01 17.18 -31.51
N GLY A 258 -5.86 18.19 -31.30
CA GLY A 258 -5.55 19.40 -30.52
C GLY A 258 -5.41 19.18 -29.02
N VAL A 259 -4.68 20.12 -28.41
CA VAL A 259 -4.43 20.24 -26.98
C VAL A 259 -5.70 20.74 -26.29
N VAL A 260 -6.22 19.98 -25.32
CA VAL A 260 -7.27 20.43 -24.39
C VAL A 260 -6.62 20.58 -23.01
N THR A 261 -6.53 21.82 -22.53
CA THR A 261 -6.08 22.17 -21.18
C THR A 261 -7.23 21.99 -20.19
N GLY A 262 -7.17 20.95 -19.37
CA GLY A 262 -8.05 20.76 -18.20
C GLY A 262 -7.55 21.53 -16.96
N PRO A 263 -8.35 21.59 -15.87
CA PRO A 263 -8.09 22.45 -14.71
C PRO A 263 -7.00 21.94 -13.75
N PHE A 264 -6.30 20.86 -14.10
CA PHE A 264 -5.14 20.40 -13.34
C PHE A 264 -3.90 21.08 -13.94
N GLY A 265 -3.31 21.98 -13.15
CA GLY A 265 -2.11 22.72 -13.52
C GLY A 265 -0.96 21.81 -13.96
N PRO A 266 0.04 22.37 -14.66
CA PRO A 266 1.13 21.60 -15.23
C PRO A 266 1.90 20.87 -14.12
N GLN A 267 2.08 19.56 -14.31
CA GLN A 267 3.08 18.80 -13.57
C GLN A 267 4.45 19.12 -14.18
N VAL A 268 5.33 19.66 -13.34
CA VAL A 268 6.79 19.64 -13.47
C VAL A 268 7.35 18.98 -12.23
#